data_AF-X1F585-F1
#
_entry.id   AF-X1F585-F1
#
_cell.length_a   1.000
_cell.length_b   1.000
_cell.length_c   1.000
_cell.angle_alpha   90.00
_cell.angle_beta   90.00
_cell.angle_gamma   90.00
#
_symmetry.space_group_name_H-M   'P 1'
#
loop_
_entity.id
_entity.type
_entity.pdbx_description
1 polymer ?
#
loop_
_entity_poly.entity_id
_entity_poly.type
_entity_poly.pdbx_seq_one_letter_code
_entity_poly.pdbx_strand_id
1 'polypeptide(L)'
;MGFKQLGESPHRHDLLHFEAPMLYDISKRVRERGYFLYKELKGRGIWGLQPGLTKAFKLSTFAADKEQLVFVIDSFKAILSKYS
;
A
#
# COMPACT_ATOMS: atom_id res chain seq x y z
N MET A 1 -0.53 0.99 -11.65
CA MET A 1 -0.16 0.88 -10.22
C MET A 1 1.03 -0.05 -9.95
N GLY A 2 1.39 -1.00 -10.82
CA GLY A 2 2.67 -1.73 -10.75
C GLY A 2 2.92 -2.56 -9.49
N PHE A 3 1.88 -2.81 -8.67
CA PHE A 3 1.95 -3.75 -7.55
C PHE A 3 2.04 -5.17 -8.11
N LYS A 4 2.97 -5.96 -7.58
CA LYS A 4 3.05 -7.40 -7.86
C LYS A 4 2.59 -8.16 -6.62
N GLN A 5 1.57 -8.97 -6.77
CA GLN A 5 1.22 -9.93 -5.72
C GLN A 5 2.31 -11.01 -5.66
N LEU A 6 2.85 -11.25 -4.46
CA LEU A 6 3.79 -12.32 -4.17
C LEU A 6 3.02 -13.47 -3.51
N GLY A 7 3.09 -14.68 -4.09
CA GLY A 7 2.47 -15.89 -3.53
C GLY A 7 1.79 -16.77 -4.58
N GLU A 8 1.23 -17.89 -4.15
CA GLU A 8 0.47 -18.81 -5.01
C GLU A 8 -0.86 -18.20 -5.48
N SER A 9 -1.24 -18.44 -6.73
CA SER A 9 -2.54 -18.05 -7.29
C SER A 9 -3.26 -19.31 -7.80
N PRO A 10 -4.49 -19.60 -7.35
CA PRO A 10 -5.34 -18.81 -6.44
C PRO A 10 -4.88 -18.89 -4.96
N HIS A 11 -4.73 -17.73 -4.31
CA HIS A 11 -4.34 -17.65 -2.90
C HIS A 11 -5.52 -18.08 -2.03
N ARG A 12 -5.39 -19.18 -1.28
CA ARG A 12 -6.42 -19.68 -0.34
C ARG A 12 -6.37 -18.99 1.03
N HIS A 13 -6.03 -17.71 1.05
CA HIS A 13 -5.95 -16.93 2.28
C HIS A 13 -6.14 -15.43 1.97
N ASP A 14 -6.85 -14.72 2.82
CA ASP A 14 -7.12 -13.28 2.68
C ASP A 14 -5.88 -12.38 2.82
N LEU A 15 -4.77 -12.92 3.30
CA LEU A 15 -3.54 -12.18 3.50
C LEU A 15 -2.74 -12.12 2.19
N LEU A 16 -2.81 -10.98 1.52
CA LEU A 16 -2.10 -10.75 0.27
C LEU A 16 -0.78 -10.04 0.54
N HIS A 17 0.31 -10.55 -0.02
CA HIS A 17 1.62 -9.90 0.01
C HIS A 17 1.82 -9.14 -1.30
N PHE A 18 2.05 -7.84 -1.24
CA PHE A 18 2.32 -7.01 -2.40
C PHE A 18 3.73 -6.46 -2.37
N GLU A 19 4.42 -6.54 -3.50
CA GLU A 19 5.61 -5.76 -3.79
C GLU A 19 5.23 -4.46 -4.50
N ALA A 20 5.79 -3.34 -4.04
CA ALA A 20 5.50 -2.00 -4.55
C ALA A 20 6.80 -1.22 -4.83
N PRO A 21 7.52 -1.54 -5.92
CA PRO A 21 8.82 -0.92 -6.22
C PRO A 21 8.74 0.61 -6.32
N MET A 22 7.66 1.15 -6.87
CA MET A 22 7.46 2.60 -6.98
C MET A 22 7.37 3.30 -5.62
N LEU A 23 6.70 2.69 -4.63
CA LEU A 23 6.65 3.26 -3.27
C LEU A 23 8.02 3.19 -2.59
N TYR A 24 8.80 2.15 -2.89
CA TYR A 24 10.18 2.06 -2.43
C TYR A 24 11.06 3.16 -3.03
N ASP A 25 10.96 3.44 -4.32
CA ASP A 25 11.74 4.51 -4.94
C ASP A 25 11.36 5.90 -4.42
N ILE A 26 10.08 6.16 -4.17
CA ILE A 26 9.63 7.39 -3.49
C ILE A 26 10.28 7.47 -2.10
N SER A 27 10.28 6.38 -1.35
CA SER A 27 10.85 6.34 0.00
C SER A 27 12.36 6.65 0.04
N LYS A 28 13.09 6.49 -1.06
CA LYS A 28 14.51 6.88 -1.14
C LYS A 28 14.70 8.39 -1.33
N ARG A 29 13.70 9.09 -1.87
CA ARG A 29 13.78 10.51 -2.25
C ARG A 29 13.17 11.45 -1.21
N VAL A 30 12.17 10.98 -0.46
CA VAL A 30 11.44 11.79 0.53
C VAL A 30 12.16 11.81 1.89
N ARG A 31 12.11 12.96 2.57
CA ARG A 31 12.72 13.14 3.91
C ARG A 31 12.20 12.13 4.95
N GLU A 32 10.93 11.76 4.85
CA GLU A 32 10.26 10.84 5.77
C GLU A 32 10.61 9.36 5.51
N ARG A 33 11.45 9.08 4.50
CA ARG A 33 11.87 7.74 4.08
C ARG A 33 10.69 6.78 3.98
N GLY A 34 10.80 5.57 4.52
CA GLY A 34 9.71 4.59 4.53
C GLY A 34 8.49 4.97 5.36
N TYR A 35 8.59 6.00 6.21
CA TYR A 35 7.48 6.44 7.07
C TYR A 35 6.43 7.28 6.31
N PHE A 36 6.78 7.80 5.14
CA PHE A 36 5.87 8.64 4.34
C PHE A 36 4.54 7.94 4.03
N LEU A 37 4.60 6.66 3.66
CA LEU A 37 3.44 5.88 3.26
C LEU A 37 2.47 5.71 4.42
N TYR A 38 3.01 5.42 5.61
CA TYR A 38 2.21 5.31 6.83
C TYR A 38 1.49 6.64 7.14
N LYS A 39 2.19 7.78 7.03
CA LYS A 39 1.60 9.09 7.30
C LYS A 39 0.51 9.46 6.28
N GLU A 40 0.75 9.19 5.00
CA GLU A 40 -0.23 9.44 3.94
C GLU A 40 -1.50 8.58 4.11
N LEU A 41 -1.34 7.30 4.46
CA LEU A 41 -2.47 6.39 4.71
C LEU A 41 -3.22 6.77 6.00
N LYS A 42 -2.49 7.07 7.08
CA LYS A 42 -3.05 7.56 8.35
C LYS A 42 -3.87 8.83 8.16
N GLY A 43 -3.38 9.78 7.36
CA GLY A 43 -4.10 11.02 7.04
C GLY A 43 -5.40 10.81 6.25
N ARG A 44 -5.57 9.64 5.62
CA ARG A 44 -6.78 9.23 4.88
C ARG A 44 -7.66 8.27 5.68
N GLY A 45 -7.35 8.02 6.95
CA GLY A 45 -8.08 7.09 7.80
C GLY A 45 -7.83 5.61 7.47
N ILE A 46 -6.74 5.30 6.76
CA ILE A 46 -6.33 3.93 6.43
C ILE A 46 -5.26 3.50 7.43
N TRP A 47 -5.54 2.41 8.15
CA TRP A 47 -4.69 1.86 9.21
C TRP A 47 -4.29 0.42 8.88
N GLY A 48 -3.24 -0.10 9.53
CA GLY A 48 -2.86 -1.52 9.43
C GLY A 48 -1.58 -1.82 8.65
N LEU A 49 -1.02 -0.86 7.91
CA LEU A 49 0.32 -1.00 7.35
C LEU A 49 1.39 -0.72 8.41
N GLN A 50 2.37 -1.61 8.54
CA GLN A 50 3.50 -1.38 9.42
C GLN A 50 4.31 -0.16 8.92
N PRO A 51 4.61 0.82 9.79
CA PRO A 51 5.39 1.99 9.41
C PRO A 51 6.79 1.60 8.92
N GLY A 52 7.25 2.26 7.85
CA GLY A 52 8.58 2.01 7.28
C GLY A 52 8.62 0.95 6.17
N LEU A 53 7.55 0.16 5.98
CA LEU A 53 7.47 -0.84 4.91
C LEU A 53 6.93 -0.21 3.61
N THR A 54 7.82 0.04 2.66
CA THR A 54 7.47 0.59 1.34
C THR A 54 7.79 -0.34 0.18
N LYS A 55 8.73 -1.28 0.36
CA LYS A 55 9.12 -2.25 -0.68
C LYS A 55 8.11 -3.37 -0.84
N ALA A 56 7.70 -3.96 0.28
CA ALA A 56 6.69 -4.99 0.28
C ALA A 56 5.87 -4.92 1.57
N PHE A 57 4.58 -5.16 1.47
CA PHE A 57 3.66 -5.13 2.61
C PHE A 57 2.56 -6.17 2.44
N LYS A 58 2.07 -6.64 3.58
CA LYS A 58 0.95 -7.56 3.65
C LYS A 58 -0.30 -6.78 3.98
N LEU A 59 -1.40 -7.04 3.29
CA LEU A 59 -2.71 -6.48 3.61
C LEU A 59 -3.78 -7.56 3.49
N SER A 60 -4.81 -7.44 4.31
CA SER A 60 -6.01 -8.27 4.20
C SER A 60 -7.18 -7.40 3.80
N THR A 61 -7.99 -7.89 2.86
CA THR A 61 -9.23 -7.25 2.40
C THR A 61 -10.48 -7.92 2.95
N PHE A 62 -10.35 -8.88 3.86
CA PHE A 62 -11.44 -9.78 4.28
C PHE A 62 -12.70 -9.06 4.78
N ALA A 63 -12.54 -7.93 5.48
CA ALA A 63 -13.64 -7.17 6.05
C ALA A 63 -13.96 -5.87 5.29
N ALA A 64 -13.38 -5.67 4.10
CA ALA A 64 -13.53 -4.44 3.34
C ALA A 64 -14.63 -4.56 2.29
N ASP A 65 -15.63 -3.68 2.36
CA ASP A 65 -16.65 -3.56 1.32
C ASP A 65 -16.06 -2.97 0.03
N LYS A 66 -16.76 -3.16 -1.10
CA LYS A 66 -16.29 -2.70 -2.42
C LYS A 66 -15.96 -1.20 -2.44
N GLU A 67 -16.73 -0.38 -1.75
CA GLU A 67 -16.50 1.06 -1.65
C GLU A 67 -15.23 1.39 -0.87
N GLN A 68 -14.97 0.67 0.21
CA GLN A 68 -13.73 0.81 0.99
C GLN A 68 -12.51 0.36 0.17
N LEU A 69 -12.64 -0.71 -0.61
CA LEU A 69 -11.59 -1.16 -1.53
C LEU A 69 -11.27 -0.11 -2.59
N VAL A 70 -12.30 0.51 -3.19
CA VAL A 70 -12.14 1.60 -4.15
C VAL A 70 -11.42 2.78 -3.49
N PHE A 71 -11.84 3.16 -2.28
CA PHE A 71 -11.20 4.25 -1.53
C PHE A 71 -9.73 3.99 -1.23
N VAL A 72 -9.37 2.76 -0.84
CA VAL A 72 -7.97 2.37 -0.61
C VAL A 72 -7.18 2.45 -1.91
N ILE A 73 -7.72 1.89 -3.01
CA ILE A 73 -7.09 1.93 -4.33
C ILE A 73 -6.83 3.37 -4.79
N ASP A 74 -7.84 4.24 -4.69
CA ASP A 74 -7.73 5.64 -5.11
C ASP A 74 -6.79 6.43 -4.20
N SER A 75 -6.72 6.09 -2.91
CA SER A 75 -5.73 6.63 -1.98
C SER A 75 -4.30 6.29 -2.44
N PHE A 76 -4.03 5.03 -2.81
CA PHE A 76 -2.72 4.65 -3.33
C PHE A 76 -2.38 5.35 -4.66
N LYS A 77 -3.35 5.50 -5.58
CA LYS A 77 -3.15 6.27 -6.82
C LYS A 77 -2.81 7.73 -6.54
N ALA A 78 -3.55 8.36 -5.62
CA ALA A 78 -3.34 9.76 -5.24
C ALA A 78 -1.96 9.96 -4.60
N ILE A 79 -1.51 9.03 -3.74
CA ILE A 79 -0.17 9.05 -3.17
C ILE A 79 0.87 8.93 -4.28
N LEU A 80 0.75 7.96 -5.18
CA LEU A 80 1.69 7.82 -6.29
C LEU A 80 1.75 9.08 -7.16
N SER A 81 0.60 9.68 -7.48
CA SER A 81 0.54 10.92 -8.27
C SER A 81 1.16 12.13 -7.55
N LYS A 82 1.05 12.20 -6.22
CA LYS A 82 1.63 13.29 -5.41
C LYS A 82 3.16 13.28 -5.42
N TYR A 83 3.76 12.10 -5.56
CA TYR A 83 5.22 11.90 -5.51
C TYR A 83 5.82 11.47 -6.86
N SER A 84 5.04 11.57 -7.94
CA SER A 84 5.49 11.27 -9.31
C SER A 84 6.35 12.37 -9.90
#